data_AF-A0A499V4F2-F1
#
_entry.id   AF-A0A499V4F2-F1
#
_cell.length_a   1.000
_cell.length_b   1.000
_cell.length_c   1.000
_cell.angle_alpha   90.00
_cell.angle_beta   90.00
_cell.angle_gamma   90.00
#
_symmetry.space_group_name_H-M   'P 1'
#
loop_
_entity.id
_entity.type
_entity.pdbx_description
1 polymer ?
#
loop_
_entity_poly.entity_id
_entity_poly.type
_entity_poly.pdbx_seq_one_letter_code
_entity_poly.pdbx_strand_id
1 'polypeptide(L)'
;MFQERAPLYAAHADLPVPDAPHLALWHAATLLREHRGDGHLTVLLGAELDPVEALVSHTATGKGMAPKWALATRGWSQEHWEAAVLRLRERGLLDAEGELTEAGTALRKEIEAQTDRIDRAPYEHLGAAGVARLTELAAGLLSRAMAAGAFPTGMIGKS
;
A
#
# COMPACT_ATOMS: atom_id res chain seq x y z
N MET A 1 19.19 6.21 -13.91
CA MET A 1 18.09 5.43 -14.53
C MET A 1 17.00 5.02 -13.52
N PHE A 2 17.29 4.82 -12.22
CA PHE A 2 16.25 4.49 -11.23
C PHE A 2 15.26 5.62 -10.88
N GLN A 3 15.58 6.89 -11.16
CA GLN A 3 14.70 8.02 -10.87
C GLN A 3 13.45 8.11 -11.76
N GLU A 4 13.47 7.56 -12.98
CA GLU A 4 12.33 7.66 -13.91
C GLU A 4 11.11 6.80 -13.51
N ARG A 5 11.27 5.87 -12.56
CA ARG A 5 10.21 4.96 -12.10
C ARG A 5 9.61 5.32 -10.74
N ALA A 6 10.09 6.39 -10.10
CA ALA A 6 9.65 6.79 -8.77
C ALA A 6 9.38 8.30 -8.70
N PRO A 7 8.40 8.82 -9.47
CA PRO A 7 8.18 10.25 -9.62
C PRO A 7 7.76 10.95 -8.33
N LEU A 8 6.91 10.33 -7.50
CA LEU A 8 6.49 10.93 -6.23
C LEU A 8 7.64 10.94 -5.23
N TYR A 9 8.36 9.82 -5.12
CA TYR A 9 9.57 9.77 -4.31
C TYR A 9 10.58 10.84 -4.73
N ALA A 10 10.89 10.94 -6.03
CA ALA A 10 11.87 11.89 -6.54
C ALA A 10 11.47 13.33 -6.25
N ALA A 11 10.20 13.69 -6.49
CA ALA A 11 9.69 15.02 -6.21
C ALA A 11 9.79 15.38 -4.71
N HIS A 12 9.53 14.43 -3.81
CA HIS A 12 9.70 14.65 -2.38
C HIS A 12 11.16 14.69 -1.94
N ALA A 13 12.03 13.88 -2.55
CA ALA A 13 13.46 13.80 -2.22
C ALA A 13 14.22 15.08 -2.59
N ASP A 14 13.72 15.84 -3.57
CA ASP A 14 14.27 17.14 -3.96
C ASP A 14 13.92 18.27 -2.98
N LEU A 15 12.99 18.05 -2.04
CA LEU A 15 12.66 19.02 -1.01
C LEU A 15 13.67 18.98 0.14
N PRO A 16 13.99 20.13 0.77
CA PRO A 16 14.87 20.15 1.93
C PRO A 16 14.26 19.39 3.12
N VAL A 17 15.10 18.70 3.87
CA VAL A 17 14.70 18.06 5.13
C VAL A 17 14.33 19.16 6.15
N PRO A 18 13.13 19.15 6.75
CA PRO A 18 12.75 20.13 7.75
C PRO A 18 13.57 20.05 9.04
N ASP A 19 13.88 21.18 9.68
CA ASP A 19 14.67 21.21 10.92
C ASP A 19 13.92 20.66 12.14
N ALA A 20 12.61 20.89 12.23
CA ALA A 20 11.81 20.44 13.36
C ALA A 20 11.74 18.89 13.37
N PRO A 21 12.12 18.20 14.47
CA PRO A 21 12.28 16.74 14.45
C PRO A 21 11.05 15.94 14.02
N HIS A 22 9.85 16.40 14.38
CA HIS A 22 8.60 15.75 13.99
C HIS A 22 8.28 15.93 12.50
N LEU A 23 8.69 17.06 11.90
CA LEU A 23 8.57 17.29 10.46
C LEU A 23 9.64 16.53 9.68
N ALA A 24 10.87 16.42 10.20
CA ALA A 24 11.91 15.57 9.64
C ALA A 24 11.47 14.10 9.60
N LEU A 25 10.86 13.61 10.69
CA LEU A 25 10.29 12.26 10.74
C LEU A 25 9.16 12.07 9.71
N TRP A 26 8.23 13.02 9.62
CA TRP A 26 7.15 12.98 8.63
C TRP A 26 7.68 12.95 7.20
N HIS A 27 8.67 13.80 6.91
CA HIS A 27 9.34 13.84 5.61
C HIS A 27 10.02 12.50 5.28
N ALA A 28 10.80 11.93 6.20
CA ALA A 28 11.45 10.63 6.00
C ALA A 28 10.44 9.49 5.80
N ALA A 29 9.36 9.46 6.58
CA ALA A 29 8.29 8.48 6.43
C ALA A 29 7.57 8.63 5.08
N THR A 30 7.38 9.87 4.61
CA THR A 30 6.82 10.16 3.29
C THR A 30 7.72 9.62 2.18
N LEU A 31 9.03 9.83 2.27
CA LEU A 31 9.97 9.30 1.27
C LEU A 31 9.89 7.77 1.17
N LEU A 32 9.90 7.05 2.30
CA LEU A 32 9.76 5.58 2.27
C LEU A 32 8.40 5.16 1.71
N ARG A 33 7.32 5.85 2.11
CA ARG A 33 5.96 5.56 1.61
C ARG A 33 5.85 5.77 0.10
N GLU A 34 6.36 6.87 -0.44
CA GLU A 34 6.27 7.16 -1.86
C GLU A 34 7.21 6.29 -2.68
N HIS A 35 8.40 5.93 -2.15
CA HIS A 35 9.28 4.96 -2.80
C HIS A 35 8.59 3.61 -2.99
N ARG A 36 8.02 3.06 -1.91
CA ARG A 36 7.24 1.82 -1.97
C ARG A 36 6.01 1.97 -2.86
N GLY A 37 5.31 3.11 -2.75
CA GLY A 37 4.09 3.42 -3.49
C GLY A 37 4.29 3.43 -5.00
N ASP A 38 5.31 4.14 -5.48
CA ASP A 38 5.67 4.18 -6.90
C ASP A 38 6.04 2.78 -7.43
N GLY A 39 6.79 2.01 -6.63
CA GLY A 39 7.09 0.61 -6.93
C GLY A 39 5.84 -0.27 -7.00
N HIS A 40 4.93 -0.12 -6.03
CA HIS A 40 3.69 -0.89 -5.98
C HIS A 40 2.77 -0.59 -7.17
N LEU A 41 2.64 0.69 -7.57
CA LEU A 41 1.89 1.07 -8.77
C LEU A 41 2.47 0.44 -10.03
N THR A 42 3.81 0.42 -10.15
CA THR A 42 4.49 -0.24 -11.27
C THR A 42 4.15 -1.74 -11.33
N VAL A 43 4.13 -2.43 -10.18
CA VAL A 43 3.79 -3.86 -10.09
C VAL A 43 2.31 -4.11 -10.42
N LEU A 44 1.40 -3.28 -9.91
CA LEU A 44 -0.03 -3.38 -10.21
C LEU A 44 -0.32 -3.21 -11.70
N LEU A 45 0.31 -2.23 -12.35
CA LEU A 45 0.20 -2.01 -13.78
C LEU A 45 0.76 -3.21 -14.58
N GLY A 46 1.90 -3.76 -14.15
CA GLY A 46 2.47 -4.96 -14.76
C GLY A 46 1.62 -6.22 -14.57
N ALA A 47 0.76 -6.25 -13.54
CA ALA A 47 -0.22 -7.31 -13.29
C ALA A 47 -1.57 -7.07 -14.02
N GLU A 48 -1.66 -5.99 -14.82
CA GLU A 48 -2.87 -5.58 -15.53
C GLU A 48 -4.06 -5.43 -14.57
N LEU A 49 -3.82 -4.85 -13.39
CA LEU A 49 -4.88 -4.43 -12.49
C LEU A 49 -5.14 -2.93 -12.68
N ASP A 50 -6.37 -2.59 -13.02
CA ASP A 50 -6.77 -1.19 -12.96
C ASP A 50 -6.86 -0.68 -11.51
N PRO A 51 -6.95 0.64 -11.28
CA PRO A 51 -6.96 1.19 -9.93
C PRO A 51 -8.06 0.65 -9.01
N VAL A 52 -9.24 0.31 -9.57
CA VAL A 52 -10.37 -0.19 -8.78
C VAL A 52 -10.23 -1.69 -8.54
N GLU A 53 -9.77 -2.46 -9.53
CA GLU A 53 -9.43 -3.88 -9.37
C GLU A 53 -8.33 -4.10 -8.32
N ALA A 54 -7.35 -3.20 -8.26
CA ALA A 54 -6.31 -3.22 -7.23
C ALA A 54 -6.91 -3.05 -5.82
N LEU A 55 -7.87 -2.14 -5.66
CA LEU A 55 -8.58 -1.94 -4.39
C LEU A 55 -9.45 -3.14 -4.04
N VAL A 56 -10.29 -3.62 -4.98
CA VAL A 56 -11.18 -4.76 -4.76
C VAL A 56 -10.39 -6.01 -4.37
N SER A 57 -9.36 -6.36 -5.15
CA SER A 57 -8.54 -7.56 -4.89
C SER A 57 -7.78 -7.46 -3.57
N HIS A 58 -7.33 -6.27 -3.17
CA HIS A 58 -6.69 -6.06 -1.87
C HIS A 58 -7.70 -6.15 -0.72
N THR A 59 -8.90 -5.59 -0.87
CA THR A 59 -9.98 -5.72 0.11
C THR A 59 -10.42 -7.18 0.29
N ALA A 60 -10.47 -7.97 -0.77
CA ALA A 60 -10.78 -9.40 -0.74
C ALA A 60 -9.72 -10.24 0.01
N THR A 61 -8.54 -9.69 0.33
CA THR A 61 -7.58 -10.35 1.23
C THR A 61 -7.98 -10.28 2.72
N GLY A 62 -9.01 -9.49 3.06
CA GLY A 62 -9.38 -9.13 4.44
C GLY A 62 -8.47 -8.07 5.08
N LYS A 63 -7.26 -7.87 4.56
CA LYS A 63 -6.27 -6.91 5.09
C LYS A 63 -6.44 -5.50 4.51
N GLY A 64 -7.18 -5.37 3.42
CA GLY A 64 -7.42 -4.10 2.76
C GLY A 64 -8.43 -3.21 3.49
N MET A 65 -8.56 -1.98 3.01
CA MET A 65 -9.57 -1.04 3.46
C MET A 65 -10.98 -1.58 3.16
N ALA A 66 -11.91 -1.41 4.10
CA ALA A 66 -13.29 -1.83 3.86
C ALA A 66 -13.90 -1.07 2.65
N PRO A 67 -14.78 -1.68 1.83
CA PRO A 67 -15.30 -1.06 0.61
C PRO A 67 -15.88 0.33 0.82
N LYS A 68 -16.68 0.50 1.89
CA LYS A 68 -17.26 1.81 2.26
C LYS A 68 -16.22 2.94 2.37
N TRP A 69 -15.05 2.63 2.92
CA TRP A 69 -13.97 3.58 3.12
C TRP A 69 -13.19 3.80 1.83
N ALA A 70 -12.96 2.73 1.06
CA ALA A 70 -12.31 2.84 -0.25
C ALA A 70 -13.12 3.75 -1.19
N LEU A 71 -14.44 3.59 -1.25
CA LEU A 71 -15.33 4.44 -2.07
C LEU A 71 -15.32 5.89 -1.58
N ALA A 72 -15.56 6.11 -0.29
CA ALA A 72 -15.69 7.45 0.28
C ALA A 72 -14.41 8.29 0.21
N THR A 73 -13.22 7.67 0.24
CA THR A 73 -11.94 8.38 0.32
C THR A 73 -11.17 8.44 -1.00
N ARG A 74 -11.55 7.64 -2.00
CA ARG A 74 -10.81 7.51 -3.27
C ARG A 74 -11.56 8.04 -4.49
N GLY A 75 -12.78 8.57 -4.31
CA GLY A 75 -13.54 9.19 -5.38
C GLY A 75 -14.17 8.20 -6.37
N TRP A 76 -14.29 6.93 -5.99
CA TRP A 76 -14.93 5.90 -6.80
C TRP A 76 -16.40 5.74 -6.40
N SER A 77 -17.25 5.42 -7.38
CA SER A 77 -18.67 5.13 -7.16
C SER A 77 -18.87 3.63 -6.93
N GLN A 78 -20.06 3.27 -6.46
CA GLN A 78 -20.44 1.87 -6.28
C GLN A 78 -20.42 1.10 -7.61
N GLU A 79 -20.81 1.75 -8.71
CA GLU A 79 -20.82 1.18 -10.05
C GLU A 79 -19.40 0.84 -10.53
N HIS A 80 -18.41 1.71 -10.24
CA HIS A 80 -17.01 1.41 -10.55
C HIS A 80 -16.53 0.15 -9.82
N TRP A 81 -16.91 -0.01 -8.55
CA TRP A 81 -16.55 -1.17 -7.73
C TRP A 81 -17.18 -2.46 -8.26
N GLU A 82 -18.48 -2.45 -8.53
CA GLU A 82 -19.20 -3.60 -9.07
C GLU A 82 -18.65 -4.02 -10.43
N ALA A 83 -18.35 -3.06 -11.30
CA ALA A 83 -17.72 -3.35 -12.58
C ALA A 83 -16.33 -4.00 -12.42
N ALA A 84 -15.52 -3.57 -11.44
CA ALA A 84 -14.23 -4.17 -11.14
C ALA A 84 -14.37 -5.59 -10.57
N VAL A 85 -15.35 -5.84 -9.69
CA VAL A 85 -15.67 -7.20 -9.20
C VAL A 85 -16.01 -8.12 -10.37
N LEU A 86 -16.85 -7.67 -11.32
CA LEU A 86 -17.22 -8.45 -12.49
C LEU A 86 -16.01 -8.80 -13.36
N ARG A 87 -15.14 -7.82 -13.69
CA ARG A 87 -13.92 -8.07 -14.47
C ARG A 87 -12.98 -9.05 -13.77
N LEU A 88 -12.80 -8.93 -12.45
CA LEU A 88 -11.97 -9.86 -11.69
C LEU A 88 -12.56 -11.29 -11.65
N ARG A 89 -13.89 -11.43 -11.61
CA ARG A 89 -14.58 -12.73 -11.71
C ARG A 89 -14.43 -13.35 -13.09
N GLU A 90 -14.59 -12.56 -14.15
CA GLU A 90 -14.36 -13.00 -15.54
C GLU A 90 -12.93 -13.51 -15.76
N ARG A 91 -11.96 -12.89 -15.07
CA ARG A 91 -10.55 -13.32 -15.05
C ARG A 91 -10.27 -14.49 -14.10
N GLY A 92 -11.27 -14.99 -13.38
CA GLY A 92 -11.13 -16.08 -12.41
C GLY A 92 -10.31 -15.73 -11.17
N LEU A 93 -10.14 -14.44 -10.86
CA LEU A 93 -9.39 -13.95 -9.68
C LEU A 93 -10.28 -13.82 -8.44
N LEU A 94 -11.59 -13.65 -8.63
CA LEU A 94 -12.61 -13.68 -7.58
C LEU A 94 -13.65 -14.78 -7.85
N ASP A 95 -14.21 -15.33 -6.79
CA ASP A 95 -15.36 -16.24 -6.84
C ASP A 95 -16.72 -15.50 -6.84
N ALA A 96 -17.81 -16.27 -6.82
CA ALA A 96 -19.18 -15.74 -6.84
C ALA A 96 -19.56 -14.98 -5.57
N GLU A 97 -18.84 -15.21 -4.47
CA GLU A 97 -18.98 -14.56 -3.18
C GLU A 97 -18.13 -13.29 -3.08
N GLY A 98 -17.21 -13.07 -4.03
CA GLY A 98 -16.32 -11.91 -4.08
C GLY A 98 -15.04 -12.10 -3.25
N GLU A 99 -14.72 -13.33 -2.89
CA GLU A 99 -13.49 -13.71 -2.21
C GLU A 99 -12.44 -14.12 -3.26
N LEU A 100 -11.15 -14.09 -2.88
CA LEU A 100 -10.07 -14.46 -3.80
C LEU A 100 -10.12 -15.96 -4.10
N THR A 101 -10.04 -16.31 -5.39
CA THR A 101 -9.75 -17.68 -5.80
C THR A 101 -8.29 -18.06 -5.46
N GLU A 102 -7.89 -19.30 -5.72
CA GLU A 102 -6.48 -19.70 -5.65
C GLU A 102 -5.60 -18.84 -6.60
N ALA A 103 -6.08 -18.58 -7.82
CA ALA A 103 -5.39 -17.73 -8.79
C ALA A 103 -5.29 -16.27 -8.30
N GLY A 104 -6.37 -15.73 -7.72
CA GLY A 104 -6.38 -14.39 -7.12
C GLY A 104 -5.40 -14.30 -5.95
N THR A 105 -5.37 -15.31 -5.08
CA THR A 105 -4.45 -15.39 -3.95
C THR A 105 -2.99 -15.46 -4.43
N ALA A 106 -2.69 -16.28 -5.44
CA ALA A 106 -1.37 -16.38 -6.03
C ALA A 106 -0.93 -15.04 -6.65
N LEU A 107 -1.80 -14.38 -7.40
CA LEU A 107 -1.53 -13.06 -7.98
C LEU A 107 -1.20 -12.02 -6.90
N ARG A 108 -2.00 -11.95 -5.82
CA ARG A 108 -1.74 -11.01 -4.72
C ARG A 108 -0.40 -11.30 -4.05
N LYS A 109 -0.06 -12.57 -3.82
CA LYS A 109 1.24 -12.95 -3.25
C LYS A 109 2.40 -12.51 -4.14
N GLU A 110 2.27 -12.69 -5.45
CA GLU A 110 3.28 -12.26 -6.41
C GLU A 110 3.44 -10.73 -6.41
N ILE A 111 2.34 -9.98 -6.39
CA ILE A 111 2.35 -8.51 -6.31
C ILE A 111 3.10 -8.05 -5.06
N GLU A 112 2.82 -8.62 -3.89
CA GLU A 112 3.54 -8.25 -2.66
C GLU A 112 5.03 -8.60 -2.76
N ALA A 113 5.38 -9.78 -3.25
CA ALA A 113 6.78 -10.21 -3.38
C ALA A 113 7.59 -9.34 -4.35
N GLN A 114 7.00 -8.90 -5.46
CA GLN A 114 7.65 -7.99 -6.40
C GLN A 114 7.74 -6.57 -5.83
N THR A 115 6.70 -6.11 -5.12
CA THR A 115 6.73 -4.81 -4.43
C THR A 115 7.87 -4.80 -3.41
N ASP A 116 7.99 -5.81 -2.56
CA ASP A 116 9.07 -5.94 -1.57
C ASP A 116 10.46 -5.99 -2.21
N ARG A 117 10.58 -6.62 -3.38
CA ARG A 117 11.84 -6.67 -4.13
C ARG A 117 12.29 -5.30 -4.62
N ILE A 118 11.35 -4.49 -5.11
CA ILE A 118 11.61 -3.14 -5.62
C ILE A 118 11.90 -2.18 -4.47
N ASP A 119 11.17 -2.31 -3.36
CA ASP A 119 11.26 -1.46 -2.16
C ASP A 119 12.49 -1.76 -1.27
N ARG A 120 13.31 -2.75 -1.63
CA ARG A 120 14.36 -3.27 -0.72
C ARG A 120 15.53 -2.31 -0.50
N ALA A 121 15.85 -1.45 -1.46
CA ALA A 121 17.10 -0.68 -1.46
C ALA A 121 17.31 0.24 -0.23
N PRO A 122 16.31 1.00 0.26
CA PRO A 122 16.46 1.79 1.49
C PRO A 122 16.76 0.93 2.72
N TYR A 123 16.19 -0.26 2.81
CA TYR A 123 16.39 -1.17 3.95
C TYR A 123 17.75 -1.88 3.88
N GLU A 124 18.22 -2.24 2.68
CA GLU A 124 19.59 -2.73 2.47
C GLU A 124 20.63 -1.68 2.87
N HIS A 125 20.41 -0.42 2.51
CA HIS A 125 21.29 0.69 2.91
C HIS A 125 21.38 0.85 4.44
N LEU A 126 20.25 0.68 5.13
CA LEU A 126 20.17 0.79 6.59
C LEU A 126 20.79 -0.43 7.31
N GLY A 127 20.83 -1.59 6.65
CA GLY A 127 21.31 -2.85 7.20
C GLY A 127 20.42 -3.44 8.30
N ALA A 128 20.64 -4.70 8.65
CA ALA A 128 19.77 -5.44 9.57
C ALA A 128 19.60 -4.76 10.95
N ALA A 129 20.69 -4.23 11.53
CA ALA A 129 20.64 -3.55 12.82
C ALA A 129 19.85 -2.24 12.75
N GLY A 130 20.03 -1.45 11.69
CA GLY A 130 19.31 -0.21 11.52
C GLY A 130 17.83 -0.45 11.23
N VAL A 131 17.48 -1.47 10.44
CA VAL A 131 16.09 -1.90 10.21
C VAL A 131 15.42 -2.28 11.53
N ALA A 132 16.08 -3.09 12.36
CA ALA A 132 15.56 -3.47 13.68
C ALA A 132 15.30 -2.23 14.56
N ARG A 133 16.22 -1.27 14.56
CA ARG A 133 16.06 -0.01 15.31
C ARG A 133 14.91 0.84 14.76
N LEU A 134 14.78 0.95 13.45
CA LEU A 134 13.68 1.66 12.81
C LEU A 134 12.33 1.03 13.19
N THR A 135 12.23 -0.30 13.13
CA THR A 135 11.02 -1.03 13.51
C THR A 135 10.66 -0.80 14.98
N GLU A 136 11.62 -0.86 15.90
CA GLU A 136 11.40 -0.60 17.33
C GLU A 136 10.81 0.81 17.56
N LEU A 137 11.44 1.83 16.96
CA LEU A 137 11.02 3.23 17.12
C LEU A 137 9.64 3.48 16.50
N ALA A 138 9.41 2.98 15.29
CA ALA A 138 8.13 3.13 14.59
C ALA A 138 7.00 2.41 15.32
N ALA A 139 7.23 1.21 15.84
CA ALA A 139 6.24 0.46 16.63
C ALA A 139 5.86 1.21 17.92
N GLY A 140 6.84 1.80 18.60
CA GLY A 140 6.60 2.62 19.79
C GLY A 140 5.73 3.85 19.49
N LEU A 141 5.99 4.54 18.38
CA LEU A 141 5.18 5.67 17.94
C LEU A 141 3.75 5.25 17.54
N LEU A 142 3.63 4.17 16.76
CA LEU A 142 2.34 3.62 16.34
C LEU A 142 1.47 3.23 17.54
N SER A 143 2.06 2.55 18.54
CA SER A 143 1.35 2.17 19.77
C SER A 143 0.81 3.39 20.51
N ARG A 144 1.59 4.48 20.60
CA ARG A 144 1.15 5.73 21.24
C ARG A 144 0.04 6.41 20.45
N ALA A 145 0.15 6.44 19.11
CA ALA A 145 -0.87 7.01 18.24
C ALA A 145 -2.20 6.24 18.35
N MET A 146 -2.15 4.90 18.38
CA MET A 146 -3.34 4.07 18.61
C MET A 146 -3.99 4.35 19.97
N ALA A 147 -3.20 4.39 21.05
CA ALA A 147 -3.70 4.70 22.39
C ALA A 147 -4.33 6.11 22.49
N ALA A 148 -3.87 7.04 21.66
CA ALA A 148 -4.43 8.39 21.54
C ALA A 148 -5.65 8.49 20.60
N GLY A 149 -6.10 7.37 20.00
CA GLY A 149 -7.27 7.35 19.12
C GLY A 149 -7.02 7.88 17.70
N ALA A 150 -5.79 7.80 17.19
CA ALA A 150 -5.43 8.32 15.88
C ALA A 150 -6.13 7.64 14.68
N PHE A 151 -6.70 6.44 14.86
CA PHE A 151 -7.30 5.66 13.79
C PHE A 151 -8.82 5.47 14.00
N PRO A 152 -9.65 5.77 12.98
CA PRO A 152 -11.08 5.47 13.00
C PRO A 152 -11.39 3.99 13.14
N THR A 153 -12.39 3.65 13.97
CA THR A 153 -12.89 2.29 14.14
C THR A 153 -13.45 1.72 12.83
N GLY A 154 -13.07 0.48 12.50
CA GLY A 154 -13.59 -0.23 11.32
C GLY A 154 -13.09 0.30 9.97
N MET A 155 -11.90 0.91 9.95
CA MET A 155 -11.21 1.32 8.71
C MET A 155 -10.62 0.13 7.94
N ILE A 156 -10.04 -0.82 8.66
CA ILE A 156 -9.49 -2.07 8.10
C ILE A 156 -10.64 -3.09 7.92
N GLY A 157 -10.53 -3.94 6.90
CA GLY A 157 -11.49 -4.98 6.55
C GLY A 157 -11.69 -6.06 7.63
N LYS A 158 -12.38 -7.15 7.26
CA LYS A 158 -12.74 -8.25 8.18
C LYS A 158 -11.49 -8.72 8.95
N SER A 159 -11.43 -8.42 10.24
CA SER A 159 -10.45 -8.97 11.18
C SER A 159 -10.78 -10.42 11.50
#